data_AF-A0AAV3UM43-F1
#
_entry.id   AF-A0AAV3UM43-F1
#
_cell.length_a   1.000
_cell.length_b   1.000
_cell.length_c   1.000
_cell.angle_alpha   90.00
_cell.angle_beta   90.00
_cell.angle_gamma   90.00
#
_symmetry.space_group_name_H-M   'P 1'
#
loop_
_entity.id
_entity.type
_entity.pdbx_description
1 polymer ?
#
loop_
_entity_poly.entity_id
_entity_poly.type
_entity_poly.pdbx_seq_one_letter_code
_entity_poly.pdbx_strand_id
1 'polypeptide(L)'
;MSISTSTLVSHVEAGNLKQQFIELLRDAGIPTNRCVRVGSDSKGAYDTGWNQTTNQREPEEISGNYGVTAGNGLLNIDIDDYGGSPSVPDDIQAFFDKHPTTGGTTPHGGGRLFYGVPVGTEERFREAFNNRSKITIDPVEVEWATTQQVVAPGSELTGCSKDWHDCGEAGEGRYSLIIPTPICRLAEDDVDGLIELIEKYDNSPEPVENVEIETRELNVDEQDWLDKGREMDGKFDRLCTFAEKGGYPRDHDLEFGKDRSKAETALAQKLMWIFGSFPNPEDTVQQVMNQLSPPRWSTSGDFYRDSVLTAAMKYTLDIGECYKGGQNDKSTRGVVQKQAAFIIWVADKAFDDKFRTKEIVNHGLVGVKRDQVVKVLRDLEKVGILKHQRQGQYEYWIKQTDIPTSGSIHEMFLENYITEGELKKQRADYLSKMEEEEVQYTSTTVI
;
A
#
# COMPACT_ATOMS: atom_id res chain seq x y z
N MET A 1 -0.79 -20.44 31.09
CA MET A 1 -1.14 -21.87 30.87
C MET A 1 -0.48 -22.31 29.57
N SER A 2 0.25 -23.43 29.50
CA SER A 2 0.38 -24.08 28.19
C SER A 2 -1.01 -24.61 27.86
N ILE A 3 -1.65 -24.11 26.81
CA ILE A 3 -2.91 -24.71 26.34
C ILE A 3 -2.55 -26.13 25.91
N SER A 4 -2.74 -27.10 26.81
CA SER A 4 -2.51 -28.50 26.52
C SER A 4 -3.65 -28.94 25.59
N THR A 5 -3.37 -28.94 24.29
CA THR A 5 -4.29 -29.26 23.18
C THR A 5 -4.73 -30.72 23.14
N SER A 6 -4.46 -31.52 24.17
CA SER A 6 -4.71 -32.97 24.20
C SER A 6 -6.09 -33.38 24.73
N THR A 7 -7.09 -32.49 24.74
CA THR A 7 -8.46 -32.87 25.11
C THR A 7 -9.34 -32.93 23.86
N LEU A 8 -9.58 -34.16 23.39
CA LEU A 8 -10.61 -34.59 22.43
C LEU A 8 -11.52 -33.47 21.88
N VAL A 9 -11.04 -32.78 20.84
CA VAL A 9 -11.89 -31.96 19.99
C VAL A 9 -12.68 -32.92 19.12
N SER A 10 -13.92 -33.22 19.51
CA SER A 10 -14.87 -33.83 18.57
C SER A 10 -14.99 -32.87 17.39
N HIS A 11 -14.66 -33.35 16.18
CA HIS A 11 -14.75 -32.54 14.95
C HIS A 11 -16.20 -32.07 14.74
N VAL A 12 -16.49 -30.86 15.21
CA VAL A 12 -17.66 -30.11 14.80
C VAL A 12 -17.40 -29.66 13.36
N GLU A 13 -18.30 -30.01 12.44
CA GLU A 13 -18.18 -29.58 11.04
C GLU A 13 -18.06 -28.04 10.95
N ALA A 14 -17.21 -27.53 10.06
CA ALA A 14 -16.91 -26.09 9.97
C ALA A 14 -18.16 -25.21 9.77
N GLY A 15 -19.18 -25.72 9.05
CA GLY A 15 -20.47 -25.02 8.89
C GLY A 15 -21.23 -24.79 10.19
N ASN A 16 -21.02 -25.67 11.18
CA ASN A 16 -21.61 -25.54 12.50
C ASN A 16 -20.81 -24.54 13.38
N LEU A 17 -19.50 -24.42 13.21
CA LEU A 17 -18.68 -23.47 13.99
C LEU A 17 -19.05 -22.01 13.73
N LYS A 18 -19.30 -21.65 12.46
CA LYS A 18 -19.79 -20.31 12.12
C LYS A 18 -21.10 -20.01 12.83
N GLN A 19 -22.08 -20.90 12.73
CA GLN A 19 -23.39 -20.72 13.37
C GLN A 19 -23.27 -20.61 14.88
N GLN A 20 -22.47 -21.48 15.52
CA GLN A 20 -22.22 -21.43 16.96
C GLN A 20 -21.59 -20.11 17.40
N PHE A 21 -20.58 -19.61 16.67
CA PHE A 21 -19.96 -18.32 17.02
C PHE A 21 -20.95 -17.16 16.90
N ILE A 22 -21.80 -17.17 15.88
CA ILE A 22 -22.84 -16.15 15.69
C ILE A 22 -23.91 -16.23 16.78
N GLU A 23 -24.29 -17.44 17.22
CA GLU A 23 -25.19 -17.63 18.37
C GLU A 23 -24.58 -17.06 19.64
N LEU A 24 -23.28 -17.27 19.88
CA LEU A 24 -22.57 -16.68 21.03
C LEU A 24 -22.58 -15.15 21.00
N LEU A 25 -22.40 -14.52 19.83
CA LEU A 25 -22.54 -13.07 19.68
C LEU A 25 -23.96 -12.61 20.01
N ARG A 26 -24.97 -13.31 19.48
CA ARG A 26 -26.39 -12.98 19.69
C ARG A 26 -26.78 -13.11 21.16
N ASP A 27 -26.35 -14.18 21.82
CA ASP A 27 -26.61 -14.44 23.25
C ASP A 27 -25.95 -13.39 24.14
N ALA A 28 -24.78 -12.87 23.74
CA ALA A 28 -24.13 -11.74 24.40
C ALA A 28 -24.79 -10.39 24.08
N GLY A 29 -25.79 -10.34 23.21
CA GLY A 29 -26.45 -9.10 22.77
C GLY A 29 -25.57 -8.23 21.85
N ILE A 30 -24.62 -8.85 21.16
CA ILE A 30 -23.71 -8.19 20.22
C ILE A 30 -24.31 -8.30 18.80
N PRO A 31 -24.38 -7.20 18.02
CA PRO A 31 -24.93 -7.23 16.67
C PRO A 31 -24.16 -8.20 15.75
N THR A 32 -24.88 -9.00 14.96
CA THR A 32 -24.29 -10.01 14.07
C THR A 32 -24.03 -9.51 12.64
N ASN A 33 -24.64 -8.38 12.26
CA ASN A 33 -24.46 -7.67 11.00
C ASN A 33 -23.09 -6.95 10.89
N ARG A 34 -22.02 -7.67 11.24
CA ARG A 34 -20.64 -7.20 11.32
C ARG A 34 -19.64 -8.09 10.58
N CYS A 35 -20.17 -9.01 9.80
CA CYS A 35 -19.36 -9.96 9.08
C CYS A 35 -18.89 -9.34 7.76
N VAL A 36 -17.68 -9.69 7.34
CA VAL A 36 -17.06 -9.23 6.09
C VAL A 36 -16.51 -10.43 5.32
N ARG A 37 -16.50 -10.38 3.98
CA ARG A 37 -15.95 -11.47 3.16
C ARG A 37 -14.43 -11.46 3.23
N VAL A 38 -13.85 -12.62 3.53
CA VAL A 38 -12.39 -12.82 3.58
C VAL A 38 -12.00 -13.90 2.57
N GLY A 39 -10.82 -13.75 1.97
CA GLY A 39 -10.27 -14.74 1.06
C GLY A 39 -9.90 -16.06 1.72
N SER A 40 -9.78 -17.11 0.91
CA SER A 40 -9.13 -18.34 1.35
C SER A 40 -7.61 -18.19 1.36
N ASP A 41 -7.07 -17.29 0.55
CA ASP A 41 -5.64 -17.05 0.37
C ASP A 41 -5.10 -15.85 1.18
N SER A 42 -5.97 -15.15 1.91
CA SER A 42 -5.58 -13.94 2.63
C SER A 42 -6.41 -13.74 3.89
N LYS A 43 -5.82 -13.03 4.87
CA LYS A 43 -6.54 -12.60 6.09
C LYS A 43 -7.33 -11.31 5.88
N GLY A 44 -7.24 -10.68 4.70
CA GLY A 44 -7.83 -9.37 4.41
C GLY A 44 -9.28 -9.48 3.94
N ALA A 45 -10.09 -8.48 4.30
CA ALA A 45 -11.44 -8.36 3.76
C ALA A 45 -11.39 -7.90 2.28
N TYR A 46 -12.17 -8.54 1.41
CA TYR A 46 -12.26 -8.19 -0.01
C TYR A 46 -13.20 -7.02 -0.30
N ASP A 47 -14.21 -6.83 0.54
CA ASP A 47 -15.21 -5.80 0.32
C ASP A 47 -14.59 -4.40 0.51
N THR A 48 -14.75 -3.52 -0.49
CA THR A 48 -14.30 -2.13 -0.36
C THR A 48 -15.11 -1.43 0.71
N GLY A 49 -14.42 -0.74 1.63
CA GLY A 49 -15.08 -0.03 2.73
C GLY A 49 -15.70 -0.97 3.78
N TRP A 50 -15.18 -2.20 3.93
CA TRP A 50 -15.60 -3.17 4.96
C TRP A 50 -15.59 -2.61 6.40
N ASN A 51 -14.77 -1.59 6.65
CA ASN A 51 -14.68 -0.87 7.91
C ASN A 51 -15.84 0.13 8.13
N GLN A 52 -16.75 0.26 7.17
CA GLN A 52 -18.01 0.98 7.32
C GLN A 52 -19.10 -0.01 7.71
N THR A 53 -19.82 0.29 8.79
CA THR A 53 -20.92 -0.55 9.28
C THR A 53 -21.99 -0.82 8.22
N THR A 54 -22.19 0.09 7.27
CA THR A 54 -23.14 -0.06 6.15
C THR A 54 -22.73 -1.11 5.12
N ASN A 55 -21.46 -1.52 5.10
CA ASN A 55 -20.94 -2.54 4.17
C ASN A 55 -20.70 -3.89 4.87
N GLN A 56 -20.96 -3.95 6.18
CA GLN A 56 -20.95 -5.19 6.94
C GLN A 56 -22.27 -5.94 6.73
N ARG A 57 -22.23 -7.26 6.87
CA ARG A 57 -23.33 -8.15 6.48
C ARG A 57 -23.72 -9.08 7.61
N GLU A 58 -24.92 -9.62 7.52
CA GLU A 58 -25.30 -10.78 8.33
C GLU A 58 -24.48 -12.01 7.90
N PRO A 59 -24.18 -12.93 8.83
CA PRO A 59 -23.33 -14.08 8.55
C PRO A 59 -23.91 -14.98 7.46
N GLU A 60 -25.24 -15.10 7.35
CA GLU A 60 -25.93 -15.90 6.33
C GLU A 60 -25.71 -15.37 4.90
N GLU A 61 -25.34 -14.09 4.75
CA GLU A 61 -25.08 -13.45 3.45
C GLU A 61 -23.65 -13.70 2.93
N ILE A 62 -22.81 -14.34 3.75
CA ILE A 62 -21.42 -14.66 3.44
C ILE A 62 -21.25 -16.18 3.31
N SER A 63 -21.00 -16.63 2.08
CA SER A 63 -20.55 -18.00 1.82
C SER A 63 -19.04 -18.12 2.05
N GLY A 64 -18.60 -19.19 2.69
CA GLY A 64 -17.17 -19.47 2.92
C GLY A 64 -16.57 -18.67 4.07
N ASN A 65 -15.30 -18.29 3.91
CA ASN A 65 -14.54 -17.56 4.92
C ASN A 65 -15.14 -16.18 5.22
N TYR A 66 -15.05 -15.79 6.47
CA TYR A 66 -15.56 -14.52 6.94
C TYR A 66 -14.67 -13.94 8.02
N GLY A 67 -14.65 -12.61 8.07
CA GLY A 67 -14.10 -11.84 9.16
C GLY A 67 -15.22 -11.28 10.02
N VAL A 68 -14.90 -10.96 11.26
CA VAL A 68 -15.79 -10.23 12.18
C VAL A 68 -15.08 -8.97 12.65
N THR A 69 -15.73 -7.83 12.46
CA THR A 69 -15.16 -6.53 12.85
C THR A 69 -15.32 -6.30 14.35
N ALA A 70 -14.30 -5.70 14.98
CA ALA A 70 -14.40 -5.19 16.36
C ALA A 70 -15.32 -3.96 16.44
N GLY A 71 -15.39 -3.33 17.62
CA GLY A 71 -16.21 -2.15 17.88
C GLY A 71 -17.69 -2.48 18.07
N ASN A 72 -18.53 -1.46 18.20
CA ASN A 72 -19.97 -1.57 18.45
C ASN A 72 -20.34 -2.69 19.46
N GLY A 73 -19.66 -2.72 20.61
CA GLY A 73 -19.92 -3.68 21.69
C GLY A 73 -19.12 -4.99 21.65
N LEU A 74 -18.14 -5.15 20.75
CA LEU A 74 -17.19 -6.26 20.77
C LEU A 74 -15.75 -5.76 20.82
N LEU A 75 -14.98 -6.39 21.68
CA LEU A 75 -13.54 -6.29 21.73
C LEU A 75 -12.94 -7.63 21.29
N ASN A 76 -11.99 -7.57 20.35
CA ASN A 76 -11.21 -8.73 19.95
C ASN A 76 -9.83 -8.66 20.60
N ILE A 77 -9.33 -9.79 21.09
CA ILE A 77 -7.95 -9.92 21.57
C ILE A 77 -7.29 -11.04 20.77
N ASP A 78 -6.26 -10.72 19.99
CA ASP A 78 -5.40 -11.70 19.30
C ASP A 78 -4.19 -12.01 20.20
N ILE A 79 -3.84 -13.28 20.35
CA ILE A 79 -2.71 -13.73 21.16
C ILE A 79 -1.80 -14.52 20.23
N ASP A 80 -0.71 -13.88 19.81
CA ASP A 80 0.30 -14.43 18.93
C ASP A 80 1.30 -15.31 19.70
N ASP A 81 0.81 -16.44 20.24
CA ASP A 81 1.64 -17.46 20.91
C ASP A 81 2.35 -18.37 19.88
N TYR A 82 3.18 -17.76 19.03
CA TYR A 82 4.08 -18.50 18.17
C TYR A 82 5.16 -19.16 19.01
N GLY A 83 5.63 -20.34 18.60
CA GLY A 83 6.74 -21.01 19.30
C GLY A 83 7.97 -20.10 19.38
N GLY A 84 8.23 -19.52 20.55
CA GLY A 84 9.30 -18.53 20.79
C GLY A 84 8.83 -17.11 21.10
N SER A 85 7.52 -16.81 21.00
CA SER A 85 6.93 -15.56 21.49
C SER A 85 7.12 -15.43 23.01
N PRO A 86 7.22 -14.20 23.53
CA PRO A 86 7.17 -13.98 24.97
C PRO A 86 5.83 -14.48 25.53
N SER A 87 5.81 -14.86 26.80
CA SER A 87 4.57 -15.15 27.49
C SER A 87 3.73 -13.89 27.67
N VAL A 88 2.41 -14.03 27.59
CA VAL A 88 1.46 -12.98 28.03
C VAL A 88 1.85 -12.49 29.43
N PRO A 89 1.97 -11.17 29.66
CA PRO A 89 2.27 -10.63 31.00
C PRO A 89 1.32 -11.17 32.08
N ASP A 90 1.85 -11.47 33.27
CA ASP A 90 1.12 -12.18 34.33
C ASP A 90 -0.19 -11.51 34.76
N ASP A 91 -0.24 -10.18 34.77
CA ASP A 91 -1.43 -9.40 35.13
C ASP A 91 -2.48 -9.33 34.01
N ILE A 92 -2.05 -9.27 32.76
CA ILE A 92 -2.93 -9.44 31.59
C ILE A 92 -3.49 -10.87 31.59
N GLN A 93 -2.66 -11.88 31.85
CA GLN A 93 -3.12 -13.26 31.99
C GLN A 93 -4.11 -13.41 33.16
N ALA A 94 -3.83 -12.78 34.31
CA ALA A 94 -4.74 -12.78 35.45
C ALA A 94 -6.08 -12.09 35.14
N PHE A 95 -6.07 -11.05 34.29
CA PHE A 95 -7.29 -10.43 33.78
C PHE A 95 -8.09 -11.43 32.94
N PHE A 96 -7.46 -12.15 32.00
CA PHE A 96 -8.14 -13.18 31.20
C PHE A 96 -8.68 -14.33 32.06
N ASP A 97 -7.93 -14.75 33.08
CA ASP A 97 -8.35 -15.82 33.99
C ASP A 97 -9.55 -15.39 34.86
N LYS A 98 -9.62 -14.11 35.26
CA LYS A 98 -10.76 -13.52 35.98
C LYS A 98 -11.99 -13.35 35.07
N HIS A 99 -11.77 -13.12 33.78
CA HIS A 99 -12.81 -12.88 32.78
C HIS A 99 -12.78 -13.94 31.67
N PRO A 100 -13.10 -15.21 31.97
CA PRO A 100 -13.09 -16.27 30.97
C PRO A 100 -14.16 -16.00 29.91
N THR A 101 -13.78 -16.12 28.64
CA THR A 101 -14.67 -15.84 27.51
C THR A 101 -14.53 -16.86 26.39
N THR A 102 -15.43 -16.83 25.42
CA THR A 102 -15.28 -17.54 24.16
C THR A 102 -13.95 -17.18 23.50
N GLY A 103 -13.19 -18.21 23.12
CA GLY A 103 -12.01 -18.03 22.31
C GLY A 103 -11.95 -18.98 21.12
N GLY A 104 -10.89 -18.86 20.34
CA GLY A 104 -10.60 -19.73 19.20
C GLY A 104 -9.11 -19.91 19.01
N THR A 105 -8.70 -20.97 18.31
CA THR A 105 -7.30 -21.11 17.87
C THR A 105 -7.17 -20.59 16.45
N THR A 106 -6.03 -19.96 16.18
CA THR A 106 -5.62 -19.60 14.82
C THR A 106 -4.83 -20.75 14.19
N PRO A 107 -4.74 -20.82 12.86
CA PRO A 107 -3.95 -21.81 12.13
C PRO A 107 -2.46 -21.88 12.51
N HIS A 108 -1.96 -20.81 13.14
CA HIS A 108 -0.54 -20.62 13.40
C HIS A 108 -0.19 -20.76 14.88
N GLY A 109 -1.05 -21.41 15.68
CA GLY A 109 -0.79 -21.67 17.11
C GLY A 109 -1.24 -20.56 18.07
N GLY A 110 -1.51 -19.35 17.57
CA GLY A 110 -2.08 -18.27 18.38
C GLY A 110 -3.54 -18.50 18.80
N GLY A 111 -4.01 -17.70 19.73
CA GLY A 111 -5.38 -17.72 20.25
C GLY A 111 -6.13 -16.41 19.98
N ARG A 112 -7.46 -16.45 20.03
CA ARG A 112 -8.31 -15.26 20.02
C ARG A 112 -9.31 -15.30 21.15
N LEU A 113 -9.58 -14.16 21.77
CA LEU A 113 -10.62 -13.98 22.78
C LEU A 113 -11.59 -12.90 22.31
N PHE A 114 -12.87 -13.12 22.60
CA PHE A 114 -13.95 -12.21 22.22
C PHE A 114 -14.67 -11.72 23.46
N TYR A 115 -14.73 -10.40 23.68
CA TYR A 115 -15.40 -9.82 24.84
C TYR A 115 -16.55 -8.92 24.41
N GLY A 116 -17.71 -9.07 25.06
CA GLY A 116 -18.78 -8.09 24.99
C GLY A 116 -18.40 -6.88 25.85
N VAL A 117 -18.53 -5.69 25.30
CA VAL A 117 -18.21 -4.44 26.02
C VAL A 117 -19.37 -3.45 25.93
N PRO A 118 -19.47 -2.49 26.87
CA PRO A 118 -20.46 -1.42 26.78
C PRO A 118 -20.38 -0.63 25.45
N VAL A 119 -21.51 -0.05 25.04
CA VAL A 119 -21.51 0.91 23.93
C VAL A 119 -20.73 2.15 24.38
N GLY A 120 -19.87 2.69 23.51
CA GLY A 120 -18.98 3.81 23.85
C GLY A 120 -17.56 3.38 24.25
N THR A 121 -17.29 2.09 24.41
CA THR A 121 -15.94 1.60 24.74
C THR A 121 -14.91 1.98 23.68
N GLU A 122 -15.28 2.05 22.40
CA GLU A 122 -14.35 2.44 21.32
C GLU A 122 -13.81 3.86 21.54
N GLU A 123 -14.67 4.81 21.94
CA GLU A 123 -14.29 6.18 22.24
C GLU A 123 -13.32 6.24 23.43
N ARG A 124 -13.56 5.46 24.49
CA ARG A 124 -12.69 5.40 25.68
C ARG A 124 -11.28 4.93 25.32
N PHE A 125 -11.18 3.84 24.55
CA PHE A 125 -9.88 3.36 24.08
C PHE A 125 -9.21 4.37 23.14
N ARG A 126 -9.97 5.06 22.27
CA ARG A 126 -9.40 6.11 21.42
C ARG A 126 -8.85 7.28 22.24
N GLU A 127 -9.53 7.67 23.32
CA GLU A 127 -9.08 8.71 24.23
C GLU A 127 -7.80 8.29 24.96
N ALA A 128 -7.77 7.10 25.54
CA ALA A 128 -6.59 6.56 26.24
C ALA A 128 -5.38 6.35 25.30
N PHE A 129 -5.63 5.91 24.07
CA PHE A 129 -4.58 5.48 23.15
C PHE A 129 -4.40 6.39 21.92
N ASN A 130 -4.70 7.68 22.04
CA ASN A 130 -4.42 8.69 21.02
C ASN A 130 -4.99 8.36 19.63
N ASN A 131 -6.27 7.98 19.58
CA ASN A 131 -7.01 7.58 18.38
C ASN A 131 -6.42 6.37 17.62
N ARG A 132 -5.56 5.56 18.26
CA ARG A 132 -5.21 4.25 17.73
C ARG A 132 -6.46 3.36 17.63
N SER A 133 -6.38 2.36 16.76
CA SER A 133 -7.46 1.38 16.53
C SER A 133 -7.17 0.01 17.16
N LYS A 134 -5.92 -0.19 17.57
CA LYS A 134 -5.42 -1.35 18.31
C LYS A 134 -4.14 -1.01 19.08
N ILE A 135 -3.83 -1.79 20.12
CA ILE A 135 -2.54 -1.81 20.81
C ILE A 135 -1.92 -3.21 20.65
N THR A 136 -0.60 -3.26 20.45
CA THR A 136 0.18 -4.51 20.47
C THR A 136 1.10 -4.50 21.70
N ILE A 137 0.88 -5.45 22.61
CA ILE A 137 1.72 -5.79 23.77
C ILE A 137 2.17 -7.22 23.55
N ASP A 138 3.30 -7.44 22.86
CA ASP A 138 3.76 -8.78 22.44
C ASP A 138 3.62 -9.82 23.59
N PRO A 139 2.82 -10.90 23.42
CA PRO A 139 2.18 -11.39 22.19
C PRO A 139 0.70 -10.99 21.98
N VAL A 140 0.15 -10.10 22.79
CA VAL A 140 -1.26 -9.71 22.80
C VAL A 140 -1.51 -8.49 21.88
N GLU A 141 -2.46 -8.61 20.96
CA GLU A 141 -3.06 -7.48 20.25
C GLU A 141 -4.48 -7.24 20.74
N VAL A 142 -4.77 -6.01 21.18
CA VAL A 142 -6.10 -5.60 21.63
C VAL A 142 -6.72 -4.72 20.57
N GLU A 143 -7.83 -5.17 19.98
CA GLU A 143 -8.51 -4.52 18.85
C GLU A 143 -9.95 -4.12 19.21
N TRP A 144 -10.21 -2.82 19.27
CA TRP A 144 -11.51 -2.27 19.70
C TRP A 144 -12.24 -1.47 18.62
N ALA A 145 -11.54 -1.04 17.56
CA ALA A 145 -12.16 -0.17 16.57
C ALA A 145 -12.90 -0.95 15.48
N THR A 146 -13.99 -0.39 14.98
CA THR A 146 -14.71 -0.90 13.79
C THR A 146 -13.84 -1.02 12.52
N THR A 147 -12.64 -0.44 12.53
CA THR A 147 -11.63 -0.55 11.47
C THR A 147 -10.71 -1.75 11.60
N GLN A 148 -10.89 -2.58 12.63
CA GLN A 148 -10.18 -3.85 12.82
C GLN A 148 -11.13 -5.02 12.56
N GLN A 149 -10.59 -6.10 12.01
CA GLN A 149 -11.31 -7.34 11.80
C GLN A 149 -10.40 -8.53 11.96
N VAL A 150 -10.97 -9.62 12.45
CA VAL A 150 -10.29 -10.90 12.59
C VAL A 150 -11.01 -11.97 11.77
N VAL A 151 -10.25 -12.87 11.16
CA VAL A 151 -10.81 -14.07 10.53
C VAL A 151 -11.48 -14.92 11.60
N ALA A 152 -12.76 -15.25 11.39
CA ALA A 152 -13.58 -15.82 12.43
C ALA A 152 -13.61 -17.37 12.39
N PRO A 153 -13.97 -18.03 13.52
CA PRO A 153 -14.08 -19.48 13.62
C PRO A 153 -14.93 -20.12 12.52
N GLY A 154 -14.51 -21.28 12.02
CA GLY A 154 -15.14 -21.95 10.88
C GLY A 154 -14.61 -21.51 9.50
N SER A 155 -13.75 -20.50 9.45
CA SER A 155 -12.97 -20.16 8.24
C SER A 155 -11.72 -21.03 8.12
N GLU A 156 -11.22 -21.21 6.90
CA GLU A 156 -10.02 -22.02 6.60
C GLU A 156 -9.13 -21.31 5.56
N LEU A 157 -7.86 -21.08 5.91
CA LEU A 157 -6.86 -20.58 4.97
C LEU A 157 -6.38 -21.73 4.07
N THR A 158 -6.22 -21.48 2.78
CA THR A 158 -5.68 -22.45 1.81
C THR A 158 -4.19 -22.25 1.55
N GLY A 159 -3.56 -21.31 2.27
CA GLY A 159 -2.15 -21.01 2.16
C GLY A 159 -1.76 -19.86 3.08
N CYS A 160 -0.47 -19.76 3.39
CA CYS A 160 0.10 -18.64 4.13
C CYS A 160 1.52 -18.33 3.63
N SER A 161 2.03 -17.16 3.99
CA SER A 161 3.38 -16.71 3.60
C SER A 161 4.45 -17.12 4.61
N LYS A 162 4.11 -17.93 5.63
CA LYS A 162 5.05 -18.34 6.67
C LYS A 162 5.83 -19.55 6.14
N ASP A 163 7.15 -19.51 6.24
CA ASP A 163 8.02 -20.60 5.80
C ASP A 163 7.98 -21.83 6.72
N TRP A 164 7.52 -21.64 7.96
CA TRP A 164 7.45 -22.66 9.00
C TRP A 164 6.09 -23.37 9.13
N HIS A 165 5.07 -22.97 8.36
CA HIS A 165 3.75 -23.60 8.39
C HIS A 165 3.12 -23.59 7.00
N ASP A 166 2.45 -24.67 6.62
CA ASP A 166 1.68 -24.76 5.38
C ASP A 166 0.19 -24.89 5.69
N CYS A 167 -0.54 -23.77 5.62
CA CYS A 167 -1.99 -23.78 5.76
C CYS A 167 -2.72 -24.55 4.65
N GLY A 168 -2.06 -24.91 3.55
CA GLY A 168 -2.65 -25.69 2.46
C GLY A 168 -2.83 -27.17 2.78
N GLU A 169 -2.17 -27.68 3.83
CA GLU A 169 -2.40 -29.02 4.33
C GLU A 169 -3.79 -29.17 4.96
N ALA A 170 -4.37 -30.36 4.86
CA ALA A 170 -5.76 -30.60 5.24
C ALA A 170 -6.01 -30.31 6.73
N GLY A 171 -6.79 -29.26 7.01
CA GLY A 171 -7.16 -28.85 8.37
C GLY A 171 -6.16 -27.92 9.06
N GLU A 172 -4.95 -27.73 8.52
CA GLU A 172 -3.92 -26.86 9.09
C GLU A 172 -4.30 -25.38 9.02
N GLY A 173 -5.05 -24.97 7.99
CA GLY A 173 -5.52 -23.60 7.81
C GLY A 173 -6.73 -23.20 8.65
N ARG A 174 -7.24 -24.06 9.54
CA ARG A 174 -8.57 -23.86 10.15
C ARG A 174 -8.55 -22.95 11.37
N TYR A 175 -9.47 -21.99 11.39
CA TYR A 175 -9.83 -21.23 12.59
C TYR A 175 -10.86 -22.01 13.40
N SER A 176 -10.51 -22.33 14.65
CA SER A 176 -11.35 -23.14 15.53
C SER A 176 -12.06 -22.29 16.59
N LEU A 177 -13.05 -22.88 17.27
CA LEU A 177 -13.72 -22.32 18.42
C LEU A 177 -13.40 -23.20 19.64
N ILE A 178 -12.98 -22.59 20.73
CA ILE A 178 -12.82 -23.26 22.02
C ILE A 178 -14.18 -23.18 22.71
N ILE A 179 -14.97 -24.24 22.53
CA ILE A 179 -16.35 -24.39 23.01
C ILE A 179 -16.34 -25.10 24.38
N PRO A 180 -17.28 -24.81 25.33
CA PRO A 180 -18.43 -23.90 25.24
C PRO A 180 -18.37 -22.74 26.27
N THR A 181 -17.35 -21.89 26.26
CA THR A 181 -17.39 -20.69 27.12
C THR A 181 -18.26 -19.62 26.44
N PRO A 182 -19.28 -19.04 27.09
CA PRO A 182 -20.02 -17.88 26.56
C PRO A 182 -19.12 -16.66 26.35
N ILE A 183 -19.55 -15.69 25.53
CA ILE A 183 -18.86 -14.41 25.45
C ILE A 183 -19.06 -13.65 26.77
N CYS A 184 -17.97 -13.42 27.48
CA CYS A 184 -17.94 -12.64 28.70
C CYS A 184 -18.29 -11.18 28.38
N ARG A 185 -19.17 -10.58 29.19
CA ARG A 185 -19.49 -9.17 29.12
C ARG A 185 -18.72 -8.43 30.21
N LEU A 186 -17.79 -7.58 29.80
CA LEU A 186 -17.03 -6.73 30.72
C LEU A 186 -17.92 -5.60 31.23
N ALA A 187 -17.86 -5.34 32.54
CA ALA A 187 -18.47 -4.14 33.12
C ALA A 187 -17.62 -2.90 32.78
N GLU A 188 -18.16 -1.70 33.03
CA GLU A 188 -17.42 -0.45 32.77
C GLU A 188 -16.09 -0.40 33.54
N ASP A 189 -16.09 -0.80 34.81
CA ASP A 189 -14.90 -0.86 35.67
C ASP A 189 -13.86 -1.90 35.17
N ASP A 190 -14.31 -3.02 34.59
CA ASP A 190 -13.39 -4.02 34.03
C ASP A 190 -12.77 -3.52 32.72
N VAL A 191 -13.50 -2.70 31.95
CA VAL A 191 -12.95 -2.02 30.77
C VAL A 191 -11.89 -1.00 31.19
N ASP A 192 -12.12 -0.22 32.24
CA ASP A 192 -11.10 0.70 32.78
C ASP A 192 -9.87 -0.05 33.24
N GLY A 193 -10.05 -1.12 34.03
CA GLY A 193 -8.94 -1.96 34.46
C GLY A 193 -8.15 -2.54 33.29
N LEU A 194 -8.81 -2.91 32.18
CA LEU A 194 -8.12 -3.36 30.98
C LEU A 194 -7.34 -2.23 30.30
N ILE A 195 -7.90 -1.02 30.21
CA ILE A 195 -7.20 0.15 29.65
C ILE A 195 -5.95 0.45 30.47
N GLU A 196 -6.07 0.54 31.80
CA GLU A 196 -4.94 0.79 32.71
C GLU A 196 -3.85 -0.29 32.58
N LEU A 197 -4.26 -1.57 32.47
CA LEU A 197 -3.32 -2.67 32.21
C LEU A 197 -2.60 -2.50 30.88
N ILE A 198 -3.31 -2.13 29.82
CA ILE A 198 -2.71 -1.94 28.51
C ILE A 198 -1.74 -0.75 28.53
N GLU A 199 -2.12 0.39 29.11
CA GLU A 199 -1.26 1.57 29.27
C GLU A 199 0.06 1.23 30.00
N LYS A 200 0.01 0.36 31.01
CA LYS A 200 1.20 -0.09 31.74
C LYS A 200 2.23 -0.79 30.85
N TYR A 201 1.79 -1.52 29.83
CA TYR A 201 2.67 -2.29 28.93
C TYR A 201 2.86 -1.66 27.56
N ASP A 202 2.09 -0.64 27.23
CA ASP A 202 2.22 0.07 25.98
C ASP A 202 3.53 0.86 25.97
N ASN A 203 4.58 0.23 25.43
CA ASN A 203 5.89 0.84 25.21
C ASN A 203 5.92 1.68 23.93
N SER A 204 4.76 1.95 23.30
CA SER A 204 4.73 2.90 22.21
C SER A 204 5.32 4.22 22.69
N PRO A 205 6.17 4.88 21.90
CA PRO A 205 6.63 6.21 22.26
C PRO A 205 5.40 7.06 22.55
N GLU A 206 5.44 7.81 23.66
CA GLU A 206 4.39 8.79 23.93
C GLU A 206 4.15 9.60 22.65
N PRO A 207 2.89 9.95 22.34
CA PRO A 207 2.60 10.82 21.21
C PRO A 207 3.53 12.01 21.34
N VAL A 208 4.52 12.11 20.45
CA VAL A 208 5.56 13.10 20.65
C VAL A 208 4.86 14.44 20.47
N GLU A 209 4.67 15.14 21.60
CA GLU A 209 3.95 16.41 21.70
C GLU A 209 4.49 17.32 20.62
N ASN A 210 3.68 17.57 19.58
CA ASN A 210 4.03 18.34 18.39
C ASN A 210 5.52 18.24 18.07
N VAL A 211 5.99 17.09 17.55
CA VAL A 211 7.34 17.06 16.93
C VAL A 211 7.37 18.24 15.99
N GLU A 212 8.20 19.23 16.31
CA GLU A 212 8.47 20.31 15.41
C GLU A 212 9.14 19.63 14.22
N ILE A 213 8.35 19.36 13.18
CA ILE A 213 8.88 18.68 12.01
C ILE A 213 9.91 19.65 11.44
N GLU A 214 11.15 19.19 11.32
CA GLU A 214 12.16 19.94 10.62
C GLU A 214 11.67 20.18 9.19
N THR A 215 11.31 21.44 8.94
CA THR A 215 10.97 21.96 7.62
C THR A 215 12.13 22.84 7.19
N ARG A 216 12.66 22.60 5.99
CA ARG A 216 13.48 23.61 5.30
C ARG A 216 12.62 24.35 4.31
N GLU A 217 12.99 25.59 4.00
CA GLU A 217 12.42 26.28 2.86
C GLU A 217 12.75 25.51 1.57
N LEU A 218 11.76 25.43 0.67
CA LEU A 218 12.00 24.90 -0.67
C LEU A 218 12.84 25.93 -1.42
N ASN A 219 13.81 25.46 -2.19
CA ASN A 219 14.52 26.37 -3.08
C ASN A 219 13.59 26.83 -4.22
N VAL A 220 14.04 27.83 -4.99
CA VAL A 220 13.23 28.45 -6.05
C VAL A 220 12.75 27.41 -7.08
N ASP A 221 13.60 26.46 -7.44
CA ASP A 221 13.25 25.43 -8.41
C ASP A 221 12.20 24.47 -7.82
N GLU A 222 12.41 23.99 -6.58
CA GLU A 222 11.46 23.11 -5.90
C GLU A 222 10.06 23.73 -5.77
N GLN A 223 10.00 25.02 -5.41
CA GLN A 223 8.75 25.76 -5.30
C GLN A 223 8.08 25.93 -6.67
N ASP A 224 8.83 26.33 -7.69
CA ASP A 224 8.31 26.48 -9.06
C ASP A 224 7.74 25.17 -9.61
N TRP A 225 8.41 24.04 -9.35
CA TRP A 225 7.93 22.72 -9.72
C TRP A 225 6.67 22.29 -8.95
N LEU A 226 6.57 22.63 -7.66
CA LEU A 226 5.36 22.39 -6.86
C LEU A 226 4.16 23.17 -7.41
N ASP A 227 4.35 24.47 -7.64
CA ASP A 227 3.30 25.38 -8.14
C ASP A 227 2.81 24.95 -9.53
N LYS A 228 3.75 24.62 -10.42
CA LYS A 228 3.43 24.05 -11.74
C LYS A 228 2.67 22.74 -11.63
N GLY A 229 3.09 21.85 -10.73
CA GLY A 229 2.38 20.60 -10.47
C GLY A 229 0.91 20.84 -10.15
N ARG A 230 0.63 21.83 -9.28
CA ARG A 230 -0.74 22.22 -8.90
C ARG A 230 -1.54 22.77 -10.08
N GLU A 231 -0.94 23.66 -10.87
CA GLU A 231 -1.59 24.23 -12.05
C GLU A 231 -1.97 23.16 -13.08
N MET A 232 -1.11 22.16 -13.29
CA MET A 232 -1.27 21.15 -14.33
C MET A 232 -2.23 20.01 -13.99
N ASP A 233 -2.32 19.63 -12.71
CA ASP A 233 -3.17 18.52 -12.28
C ASP A 233 -4.08 18.96 -11.15
N GLY A 234 -5.32 19.32 -11.50
CA GLY A 234 -6.34 19.66 -10.52
C GLY A 234 -6.59 18.57 -9.46
N LYS A 235 -6.25 17.29 -9.72
CA LYS A 235 -6.28 16.25 -8.68
C LYS A 235 -5.10 16.37 -7.71
N PHE A 236 -3.92 16.73 -8.20
CA PHE A 236 -2.76 17.02 -7.37
C PHE A 236 -3.00 18.27 -6.51
N ASP A 237 -3.52 19.35 -7.11
CA ASP A 237 -3.88 20.56 -6.36
C ASP A 237 -4.90 20.27 -5.25
N ARG A 238 -5.91 19.44 -5.51
CA ARG A 238 -6.85 18.97 -4.47
C ARG A 238 -6.16 18.17 -3.37
N LEU A 239 -5.18 17.34 -3.70
CA LEU A 239 -4.41 16.58 -2.70
C LEU A 239 -3.51 17.50 -1.86
N CYS A 240 -2.88 18.49 -2.47
CA CYS A 240 -2.12 19.52 -1.76
C CYS A 240 -3.02 20.34 -0.84
N THR A 241 -4.16 20.83 -1.34
CA THR A 241 -5.16 21.56 -0.55
C THR A 241 -5.69 20.72 0.61
N PHE A 242 -5.90 19.42 0.39
CA PHE A 242 -6.28 18.47 1.44
C PHE A 242 -5.22 18.38 2.54
N ALA A 243 -3.94 18.26 2.15
CA ALA A 243 -2.83 18.20 3.09
C ALA A 243 -2.76 19.48 3.95
N GLU A 244 -2.78 20.66 3.30
CA GLU A 244 -2.70 21.98 3.95
C GLU A 244 -3.86 22.25 4.92
N LYS A 245 -5.09 21.89 4.54
CA LYS A 245 -6.29 22.16 5.34
C LYS A 245 -6.56 21.10 6.40
N GLY A 246 -5.86 19.98 6.33
CA GLY A 246 -5.97 18.90 7.29
C GLY A 246 -7.31 18.17 7.34
N GLY A 247 -8.11 18.28 6.28
CA GLY A 247 -9.42 17.64 6.22
C GLY A 247 -9.92 17.53 4.79
N TYR A 248 -10.75 16.51 4.55
CA TYR A 248 -11.53 16.45 3.31
C TYR A 248 -12.44 17.67 3.25
N PRO A 249 -12.50 18.40 2.12
CA PRO A 249 -13.69 19.16 1.80
C PRO A 249 -14.89 18.23 2.02
N ARG A 250 -15.98 18.71 2.63
CA ARG A 250 -17.15 17.87 2.93
C ARG A 250 -17.75 17.20 1.69
N ASP A 251 -17.34 17.62 0.51
CA ASP A 251 -17.70 17.04 -0.77
C ASP A 251 -16.75 15.90 -1.15
N HIS A 252 -17.34 14.74 -1.38
CA HIS A 252 -16.76 13.40 -1.60
C HIS A 252 -15.83 13.24 -2.83
N ASP A 253 -15.19 14.30 -3.32
CA ASP A 253 -14.54 14.37 -4.64
C ASP A 253 -13.11 13.81 -4.71
N LEU A 254 -12.65 13.13 -3.67
CA LEU A 254 -11.42 12.33 -3.74
C LEU A 254 -11.80 10.85 -3.75
N GLU A 255 -11.33 10.14 -4.79
CA GLU A 255 -11.43 8.68 -5.00
C GLU A 255 -10.96 7.84 -3.78
N PHE A 256 -10.32 8.47 -2.80
CA PHE A 256 -9.76 7.86 -1.60
C PHE A 256 -10.74 7.80 -0.41
N GLY A 257 -11.96 8.34 -0.54
CA GLY A 257 -12.96 8.30 0.54
C GLY A 257 -12.48 9.05 1.78
N LYS A 258 -12.60 8.45 2.98
CA LYS A 258 -12.03 8.96 4.24
C LYS A 258 -10.63 8.38 4.55
N ASP A 259 -10.04 7.64 3.61
CA ASP A 259 -8.75 6.96 3.79
C ASP A 259 -7.59 7.95 3.57
N ARG A 260 -7.23 8.59 4.68
CA ARG A 260 -6.18 9.59 4.75
C ARG A 260 -4.82 9.06 4.31
N SER A 261 -4.45 7.85 4.73
CA SER A 261 -3.16 7.27 4.39
C SER A 261 -3.04 7.00 2.89
N LYS A 262 -4.13 6.59 2.23
CA LYS A 262 -4.15 6.49 0.76
C LYS A 262 -4.01 7.85 0.08
N ALA A 263 -4.67 8.90 0.60
CA ALA A 263 -4.54 10.25 0.04
C ALA A 263 -3.10 10.79 0.19
N GLU A 264 -2.48 10.61 1.35
CA GLU A 264 -1.08 11.01 1.61
C GLU A 264 -0.10 10.19 0.78
N THR A 265 -0.34 8.88 0.62
CA THR A 265 0.45 8.02 -0.30
C THR A 265 0.30 8.47 -1.75
N ALA A 266 -0.92 8.78 -2.21
CA ALA A 266 -1.16 9.27 -3.56
C ALA A 266 -0.52 10.66 -3.80
N LEU A 267 -0.51 11.53 -2.79
CA LEU A 267 0.20 12.80 -2.83
C LEU A 267 1.71 12.57 -2.93
N ALA A 268 2.29 11.76 -2.05
CA ALA A 268 3.71 11.42 -2.07
C ALA A 268 4.14 10.79 -3.41
N GLN A 269 3.31 9.92 -4.00
CA GLN A 269 3.56 9.37 -5.35
C GLN A 269 3.63 10.44 -6.43
N LYS A 270 2.73 11.42 -6.40
CA LYS A 270 2.74 12.54 -7.35
C LYS A 270 3.94 13.45 -7.14
N LEU A 271 4.29 13.72 -5.89
CA LEU A 271 5.48 14.48 -5.54
C LEU A 271 6.75 13.75 -6.01
N MET A 272 6.85 12.42 -5.81
CA MET A 272 7.96 11.61 -6.33
C MET A 272 8.04 11.66 -7.86
N TRP A 273 6.91 11.81 -8.55
CA TRP A 273 6.90 12.00 -9.99
C TRP A 273 7.36 13.39 -10.42
N ILE A 274 6.99 14.44 -9.67
CA ILE A 274 7.41 15.83 -9.94
C ILE A 274 8.90 16.03 -9.64
N PHE A 275 9.37 15.52 -8.49
CA PHE A 275 10.71 15.74 -7.97
C PHE A 275 11.68 14.60 -8.27
N GLY A 276 11.25 13.54 -8.96
CA GLY A 276 12.06 12.33 -9.18
C GLY A 276 13.40 12.55 -9.89
N SER A 277 13.58 13.67 -10.59
CA SER A 277 14.84 14.07 -11.23
C SER A 277 15.75 14.95 -10.37
N PHE A 278 15.31 15.34 -9.16
CA PHE A 278 16.12 16.13 -8.24
C PHE A 278 17.22 15.25 -7.63
N PRO A 279 18.34 15.83 -7.15
CA PRO A 279 19.45 15.04 -6.62
C PRO A 279 19.08 14.12 -5.45
N ASN A 280 18.10 14.53 -4.63
CA ASN A 280 17.59 13.78 -3.49
C ASN A 280 16.05 13.83 -3.49
N PRO A 281 15.38 13.06 -4.37
CA PRO A 281 13.94 13.18 -4.57
C PRO A 281 13.17 12.84 -3.29
N GLU A 282 13.65 11.87 -2.51
CA GLU A 282 13.02 11.44 -1.26
C GLU A 282 13.00 12.55 -0.21
N ASP A 283 14.16 13.22 -0.01
CA ASP A 283 14.26 14.39 0.88
C ASP A 283 13.35 15.52 0.38
N THR A 284 13.40 15.87 -0.90
CA THR A 284 12.54 16.93 -1.45
C THR A 284 11.06 16.59 -1.24
N VAL A 285 10.63 15.36 -1.50
CA VAL A 285 9.24 14.94 -1.27
C VAL A 285 8.87 14.99 0.20
N GLN A 286 9.75 14.52 1.08
CA GLN A 286 9.54 14.59 2.53
C GLN A 286 9.41 16.06 2.98
N GLN A 287 10.27 16.96 2.51
CA GLN A 287 10.22 18.37 2.84
C GLN A 287 8.94 19.06 2.35
N VAL A 288 8.50 18.74 1.12
CA VAL A 288 7.21 19.23 0.62
C VAL A 288 6.06 18.70 1.49
N MET A 289 6.05 17.41 1.80
CA MET A 289 5.04 16.82 2.69
C MET A 289 5.06 17.46 4.09
N ASN A 290 6.25 17.74 4.64
CA ASN A 290 6.42 18.45 5.91
C ASN A 290 5.83 19.86 5.85
N GLN A 291 6.08 20.61 4.78
CA GLN A 291 5.53 21.96 4.61
C GLN A 291 4.02 21.97 4.40
N LEU A 292 3.49 21.03 3.61
CA LEU A 292 2.05 20.86 3.45
C LEU A 292 1.39 20.40 4.76
N SER A 293 2.19 19.91 5.72
CA SER A 293 1.82 19.56 7.09
C SER A 293 0.45 18.88 7.21
N PRO A 294 0.21 17.73 6.55
CA PRO A 294 -0.98 16.97 6.84
C PRO A 294 -1.03 16.66 8.36
N PRO A 295 -2.12 16.95 9.10
CA PRO A 295 -2.21 16.73 10.54
C PRO A 295 -1.79 15.36 11.10
N ARG A 296 -1.78 14.28 10.29
CA ARG A 296 -1.28 12.95 10.68
C ARG A 296 0.18 12.81 10.31
N TRP A 297 0.60 13.29 9.15
CA TRP A 297 2.00 13.37 8.76
C TRP A 297 2.85 14.13 9.80
N SER A 298 2.27 15.21 10.36
CA SER A 298 2.92 16.03 11.38
C SER A 298 2.91 15.45 12.79
N THR A 299 1.90 14.66 13.14
CA THR A 299 1.75 14.10 14.49
C THR A 299 2.13 12.63 14.59
N SER A 300 2.38 11.96 13.46
CA SER A 300 2.83 10.56 13.45
C SER A 300 4.35 10.48 13.54
N GLY A 301 4.84 9.42 14.18
CA GLY A 301 6.26 9.11 14.23
C GLY A 301 6.85 8.76 12.86
N ASP A 302 8.18 8.69 12.79
CA ASP A 302 8.96 8.44 11.56
C ASP A 302 8.48 7.20 10.80
N PHE A 303 8.10 6.14 11.52
CA PHE A 303 7.57 4.91 10.92
C PHE A 303 6.40 5.14 9.96
N TYR A 304 5.48 6.06 10.29
CA TYR A 304 4.37 6.38 9.40
C TYR A 304 4.84 7.08 8.13
N ARG A 305 5.70 8.10 8.28
CA ARG A 305 6.25 8.86 7.15
C ARG A 305 7.05 7.94 6.23
N ASP A 306 7.89 7.09 6.80
CA ASP A 306 8.68 6.09 6.08
C ASP A 306 7.79 5.10 5.34
N SER A 307 6.68 4.66 5.94
CA SER A 307 5.73 3.75 5.28
C SER A 307 5.06 4.38 4.05
N VAL A 308 4.68 5.66 4.15
CA VAL A 308 4.06 6.42 3.04
C VAL A 308 5.08 6.66 1.93
N LEU A 309 6.31 7.07 2.27
CA LEU A 309 7.39 7.30 1.31
C LEU A 309 7.81 6.00 0.62
N THR A 310 7.98 4.91 1.37
CA THR A 310 8.29 3.57 0.82
C THR A 310 7.20 3.11 -0.14
N ALA A 311 5.92 3.26 0.22
CA ALA A 311 4.80 2.93 -0.65
C ALA A 311 4.76 3.80 -1.92
N ALA A 312 5.16 5.06 -1.81
CA ALA A 312 5.27 5.95 -2.96
C ALA A 312 6.40 5.54 -3.91
N MET A 313 7.57 5.18 -3.37
CA MET A 313 8.74 4.76 -4.15
C MET A 313 8.52 3.45 -4.93
N LYS A 314 7.79 2.50 -4.34
CA LYS A 314 7.46 1.23 -5.01
C LYS A 314 6.77 1.47 -6.36
N TYR A 315 5.92 2.48 -6.45
CA TYR A 315 5.23 2.85 -7.69
C TYR A 315 6.12 3.56 -8.73
N THR A 316 7.18 4.26 -8.31
CA THR A 316 8.14 4.86 -9.24
C THR A 316 9.07 3.83 -9.89
N LEU A 317 9.37 2.74 -9.19
CA LEU A 317 10.22 1.65 -9.70
C LEU A 317 9.51 0.78 -10.75
N ASP A 318 8.19 0.59 -10.65
CA ASP A 318 7.38 -0.17 -11.62
C ASP A 318 7.31 0.47 -13.02
N ILE A 319 7.65 1.76 -13.15
CA ILE A 319 7.72 2.45 -14.45
C ILE A 319 8.88 1.87 -15.30
N GLY A 320 9.95 1.39 -14.65
CA GLY A 320 11.05 0.69 -15.32
C GLY A 320 10.65 -0.68 -15.87
N GLU A 321 9.68 -1.36 -15.25
CA GLU A 321 9.17 -2.67 -15.67
C GLU A 321 8.06 -2.58 -16.70
N CYS A 322 7.29 -1.49 -16.73
CA CYS A 322 6.34 -1.17 -17.80
C CYS A 322 7.00 -1.06 -19.20
N TYR A 323 8.33 -0.94 -19.25
CA TYR A 323 9.13 -0.99 -20.48
C TYR A 323 9.56 -2.41 -20.90
N LYS A 324 9.39 -3.43 -20.06
CA LYS A 324 9.80 -4.84 -20.31
C LYS A 324 8.68 -5.74 -20.86
N GLY A 325 7.74 -5.19 -21.63
CA GLY A 325 6.73 -6.00 -22.32
C GLY A 325 7.28 -6.70 -23.58
N GLY A 326 7.01 -7.99 -23.74
CA GLY A 326 7.53 -8.87 -24.80
C GLY A 326 7.23 -8.47 -26.26
N GLN A 327 8.01 -9.02 -27.19
CA GLN A 327 8.18 -8.60 -28.59
C GLN A 327 6.96 -8.69 -29.53
N ASN A 328 5.77 -9.16 -29.12
CA ASN A 328 4.75 -9.60 -30.10
C ASN A 328 3.34 -9.02 -30.00
N ASP A 329 3.07 -8.01 -29.17
CA ASP A 329 1.73 -7.41 -29.14
C ASP A 329 1.69 -6.04 -29.83
N LYS A 330 0.97 -5.98 -30.96
CA LYS A 330 0.83 -4.80 -31.83
C LYS A 330 -0.32 -3.86 -31.41
N SER A 331 -1.06 -4.14 -30.34
CA SER A 331 -2.05 -3.16 -29.83
C SER A 331 -1.43 -2.25 -28.77
N THR A 332 -1.12 -1.01 -29.18
CA THR A 332 -1.08 0.20 -28.34
C THR A 332 -0.39 0.07 -26.98
N ARG A 333 0.94 0.18 -26.96
CA ARG A 333 1.66 0.60 -25.76
C ARG A 333 1.65 2.11 -25.66
N GLY A 334 0.62 2.63 -25.00
CA GLY A 334 0.53 4.05 -24.68
C GLY A 334 1.49 4.39 -23.54
N VAL A 335 2.37 5.36 -23.78
CA VAL A 335 2.80 6.25 -22.70
C VAL A 335 1.50 6.84 -22.15
N VAL A 336 1.21 6.70 -20.85
CA VAL A 336 -0.04 7.20 -20.27
C VAL A 336 -0.17 8.66 -20.70
N GLN A 337 -1.32 9.08 -21.24
CA GLN A 337 -1.53 10.39 -21.89
C GLN A 337 -0.92 11.57 -21.11
N LYS A 338 -0.93 11.49 -19.78
CA LYS A 338 -0.32 12.44 -18.85
C LYS A 338 1.22 12.49 -18.91
N GLN A 339 1.89 11.35 -19.05
CA GLN A 339 3.35 11.24 -19.20
C GLN A 339 3.81 11.76 -20.57
N ALA A 340 3.06 11.48 -21.64
CA ALA A 340 3.35 12.02 -22.97
C ALA A 340 3.12 13.55 -23.02
N ALA A 341 2.03 14.04 -22.43
CA ALA A 341 1.74 15.46 -22.32
C ALA A 341 2.84 16.21 -21.53
N PHE A 342 3.36 15.61 -20.46
CA PHE A 342 4.42 16.21 -19.67
C PHE A 342 5.79 16.19 -20.36
N ILE A 343 6.18 15.08 -21.01
CA ILE A 343 7.42 15.01 -21.81
C ILE A 343 7.39 16.03 -22.96
N ILE A 344 6.25 16.17 -23.63
CA ILE A 344 6.05 17.15 -24.71
C ILE A 344 6.07 18.58 -24.15
N TRP A 345 5.55 18.81 -22.95
CA TRP A 345 5.53 20.11 -22.31
C TRP A 345 6.89 20.55 -21.73
N VAL A 346 7.66 19.64 -21.13
CA VAL A 346 9.06 19.90 -20.75
C VAL A 346 9.88 20.30 -21.98
N ALA A 347 9.62 19.66 -23.13
CA ALA A 347 10.22 20.03 -24.41
C ALA A 347 9.71 21.38 -24.97
N ASP A 348 8.45 21.75 -24.72
CA ASP A 348 7.86 23.06 -25.10
C ASP A 348 8.44 24.21 -24.27
N LYS A 349 8.61 24.01 -22.96
CA LYS A 349 9.02 25.05 -22.01
C LYS A 349 10.52 25.21 -21.84
N ALA A 350 11.31 24.16 -22.03
CA ALA A 350 12.77 24.30 -22.07
C ALA A 350 13.28 25.09 -23.30
N PHE A 351 12.43 25.36 -24.30
CA PHE A 351 12.83 25.91 -25.61
C PHE A 351 11.99 27.10 -26.13
N ASP A 352 11.57 27.98 -25.22
CA ASP A 352 11.19 29.39 -25.48
C ASP A 352 10.39 29.64 -26.78
N ASP A 353 9.07 29.41 -26.71
CA ASP A 353 8.03 29.85 -27.65
C ASP A 353 8.01 29.30 -29.10
N LYS A 354 8.80 28.27 -29.43
CA LYS A 354 8.79 27.70 -30.80
C LYS A 354 7.72 26.65 -31.09
N PHE A 355 7.03 26.14 -30.07
CA PHE A 355 5.94 25.19 -30.25
C PHE A 355 4.62 25.84 -29.80
N ARG A 356 3.63 25.90 -30.71
CA ARG A 356 2.33 26.52 -30.41
C ARG A 356 1.39 25.45 -29.85
N THR A 357 1.08 25.59 -28.56
CA THR A 357 0.25 24.74 -27.70
C THR A 357 -1.18 24.48 -28.20
N LYS A 358 -1.71 25.26 -29.15
CA LYS A 358 -3.12 25.22 -29.57
C LYS A 358 -3.56 23.98 -30.37
N GLU A 359 -2.64 23.18 -30.91
CA GLU A 359 -3.02 22.03 -31.75
C GLU A 359 -3.30 20.74 -30.96
N ILE A 360 -2.93 20.65 -29.68
CA ILE A 360 -2.92 19.39 -28.93
C ILE A 360 -4.10 19.26 -27.94
N VAL A 361 -4.71 20.38 -27.53
CA VAL A 361 -5.63 20.41 -26.38
C VAL A 361 -7.07 19.92 -26.67
N ASN A 362 -7.43 19.63 -27.92
CA ASN A 362 -8.84 19.47 -28.31
C ASN A 362 -9.31 18.07 -28.72
N HIS A 363 -8.51 17.00 -28.64
CA HIS A 363 -8.98 15.66 -29.02
C HIS A 363 -8.58 14.57 -28.02
N GLY A 364 -9.60 13.84 -27.53
CA GLY A 364 -9.53 12.87 -26.43
C GLY A 364 -8.70 11.60 -26.67
N LEU A 365 -8.08 11.44 -27.84
CA LEU A 365 -7.08 10.40 -28.16
C LEU A 365 -6.17 10.98 -29.25
N VAL A 366 -5.00 11.50 -28.88
CA VAL A 366 -3.98 11.86 -29.86
C VAL A 366 -3.11 10.62 -30.07
N GLY A 367 -3.33 9.93 -31.20
CA GLY A 367 -2.36 8.96 -31.68
C GLY A 367 -1.07 9.70 -32.00
N VAL A 368 -0.12 9.72 -31.06
CA VAL A 368 1.19 10.31 -31.31
C VAL A 368 1.91 9.36 -32.24
N LYS A 369 2.07 9.76 -33.50
CA LYS A 369 2.74 8.94 -34.49
C LYS A 369 4.22 8.82 -34.10
N ARG A 370 4.84 7.67 -34.42
CA ARG A 370 6.25 7.35 -34.10
C ARG A 370 7.22 8.45 -34.53
N ASP A 371 6.96 9.10 -35.66
CA ASP A 371 7.71 10.23 -36.19
C ASP A 371 7.64 11.49 -35.31
N GLN A 372 6.53 11.75 -34.61
CA GLN A 372 6.41 12.85 -33.65
C GLN A 372 7.25 12.59 -32.39
N VAL A 373 7.23 11.36 -31.86
CA VAL A 373 8.09 10.96 -30.74
C VAL A 373 9.56 11.00 -31.14
N VAL A 374 9.90 10.49 -32.33
CA VAL A 374 11.27 10.53 -32.88
C VAL A 374 11.72 11.96 -33.13
N LYS A 375 10.83 12.88 -33.51
CA LYS A 375 11.14 14.30 -33.68
C LYS A 375 11.46 14.96 -32.33
N VAL A 376 10.64 14.72 -31.30
CA VAL A 376 10.89 15.24 -29.94
C VAL A 376 12.22 14.70 -29.39
N LEU A 377 12.49 13.40 -29.54
CA LEU A 377 13.77 12.81 -29.13
C LEU A 377 14.96 13.40 -29.89
N ARG A 378 14.84 13.66 -31.21
CA ARG A 378 15.87 14.33 -32.00
C ARG A 378 16.07 15.79 -31.60
N ASP A 379 15.00 16.49 -31.23
CA ASP A 379 15.08 17.87 -30.79
C ASP A 379 15.70 17.96 -29.38
N LEU A 380 15.45 16.99 -28.49
CA LEU A 380 16.16 16.80 -27.22
C LEU A 380 17.63 16.38 -27.39
N GLU A 381 17.97 15.67 -28.47
CA GLU A 381 19.34 15.32 -28.84
C GLU A 381 20.14 16.53 -29.33
N LYS A 382 19.53 17.39 -30.17
CA LYS A 382 20.16 18.61 -30.70
C LYS A 382 20.56 19.62 -29.62
N VAL A 383 19.88 19.58 -28.48
CA VAL A 383 20.00 20.54 -27.38
C VAL A 383 20.76 19.97 -26.18
N GLY A 384 21.40 18.81 -26.34
CA GLY A 384 22.35 18.26 -25.37
C GLY A 384 21.75 17.49 -24.20
N ILE A 385 20.43 17.31 -24.16
CA ILE A 385 19.75 16.61 -23.04
C ILE A 385 20.00 15.09 -23.10
N LEU A 386 20.13 14.53 -24.31
CA LEU A 386 20.47 13.12 -24.53
C LEU A 386 21.96 12.89 -24.81
N LYS A 387 22.80 13.94 -24.72
CA LYS A 387 24.18 13.96 -25.26
C LYS A 387 25.12 14.66 -24.28
N HIS A 388 26.03 13.91 -23.65
CA HIS A 388 27.08 14.47 -22.79
C HIS A 388 28.42 14.45 -23.52
N GLN A 389 29.25 15.49 -23.36
CA GLN A 389 30.55 15.58 -24.02
C GLN A 389 31.68 15.40 -23.01
N ARG A 390 32.44 14.31 -23.13
CA ARG A 390 33.54 13.95 -22.24
C ARG A 390 34.81 13.71 -23.06
N GLN A 391 35.91 14.37 -22.68
CA GLN A 391 37.22 14.25 -23.36
C GLN A 391 37.19 14.41 -24.89
N GLY A 392 36.30 15.27 -25.40
CA GLY A 392 36.16 15.52 -26.84
C GLY A 392 35.34 14.49 -27.62
N GLN A 393 34.75 13.51 -26.94
CA GLN A 393 33.82 12.55 -27.53
C GLN A 393 32.40 12.70 -26.96
N TYR A 394 31.42 12.34 -27.77
CA TYR A 394 30.00 12.44 -27.44
C TYR A 394 29.47 11.08 -27.01
N GLU A 395 28.86 11.03 -25.84
CA GLU A 395 28.28 9.85 -25.20
C GLU A 395 26.76 10.02 -25.05
N TYR A 396 26.00 8.92 -25.25
CA TYR A 396 24.53 8.90 -25.26
C TYR A 396 23.97 7.90 -24.24
N TRP A 397 22.85 8.24 -23.59
CA TRP A 397 22.15 7.32 -22.68
C TRP A 397 21.25 6.34 -23.46
N ILE A 398 21.69 5.09 -23.60
CA ILE A 398 20.81 3.97 -24.00
C ILE A 398 21.16 2.76 -23.14
N LYS A 399 20.27 2.37 -22.23
CA LYS A 399 20.44 1.15 -21.43
C LYS A 399 20.20 -0.08 -22.32
N GLN A 400 21.26 -0.67 -22.86
CA GLN A 400 21.19 -1.99 -23.48
C GLN A 400 21.28 -3.04 -22.36
N THR A 401 20.33 -3.98 -22.32
CA THR A 401 20.32 -5.04 -21.33
C THR A 401 21.02 -6.25 -21.91
N ASP A 402 22.18 -6.60 -21.35
CA ASP A 402 22.64 -7.97 -21.12
C ASP A 402 23.58 -7.90 -19.91
N ILE A 403 23.26 -8.64 -18.84
CA ILE A 403 24.01 -8.62 -17.58
C ILE A 403 24.97 -9.83 -17.56
N PRO A 404 26.30 -9.63 -17.50
CA PRO A 404 27.19 -10.63 -16.91
C PRO A 404 27.28 -10.39 -15.39
N THR A 405 27.06 -11.46 -14.63
CA THR A 405 27.12 -11.48 -13.16
C THR A 405 28.56 -11.55 -12.67
N SER A 406 29.24 -10.40 -12.54
CA SER A 406 30.23 -10.11 -11.48
C SER A 406 31.04 -8.84 -11.80
N GLY A 407 30.85 -7.77 -11.03
CA GLY A 407 31.64 -6.54 -11.11
C GLY A 407 31.04 -5.44 -10.22
N SER A 408 31.86 -4.51 -9.72
CA SER A 408 31.37 -3.44 -8.84
C SER A 408 30.47 -2.46 -9.62
N ILE A 409 29.39 -1.98 -8.99
CA ILE A 409 28.38 -1.09 -9.59
C ILE A 409 28.99 0.14 -10.28
N HIS A 410 30.16 0.60 -9.82
CA HIS A 410 30.83 1.78 -10.39
C HIS A 410 31.52 1.50 -11.73
N GLU A 411 32.03 0.28 -11.95
CA GLU A 411 32.58 -0.15 -13.24
C GLU A 411 31.46 -0.48 -14.24
N MET A 412 30.36 -1.09 -13.78
CA MET A 412 29.17 -1.36 -14.60
C MET A 412 28.48 -0.09 -15.13
N PHE A 413 28.60 1.03 -14.40
CA PHE A 413 28.04 2.32 -14.81
C PHE A 413 28.81 2.98 -15.96
N LEU A 414 30.08 2.60 -16.15
CA LEU A 414 30.98 3.19 -17.16
C LEU A 414 30.99 2.41 -18.48
N GLU A 415 30.61 1.13 -18.48
CA GLU A 415 30.61 0.26 -19.68
C GLU A 415 29.39 0.46 -20.60
N ASN A 416 28.39 1.25 -20.19
CA ASN A 416 27.10 1.37 -20.90
C ASN A 416 26.97 2.61 -21.80
N TYR A 417 28.05 3.38 -22.00
CA TYR A 417 28.05 4.48 -22.96
C TYR A 417 28.63 4.00 -24.29
N ILE A 418 27.83 4.07 -25.35
CA ILE A 418 28.29 3.88 -26.72
C ILE A 418 28.67 5.23 -27.33
N THR A 419 29.81 5.27 -28.00
CA THR A 419 30.27 6.48 -28.67
C THR A 419 29.37 6.81 -29.86
N GLU A 420 29.34 8.09 -30.28
CA GLU A 420 28.62 8.50 -31.50
C GLU A 420 29.01 7.68 -32.75
N GLY A 421 30.27 7.23 -32.81
CA GLY A 421 30.79 6.38 -33.89
C GLY A 421 30.20 4.97 -33.87
N GLU A 422 30.10 4.35 -32.70
CA GLU A 422 29.50 3.02 -32.53
C GLU A 422 28.00 3.05 -32.77
N LEU A 423 27.31 4.11 -32.34
CA LEU A 423 25.89 4.31 -32.62
C LEU A 423 25.63 4.43 -34.13
N LYS A 424 26.47 5.19 -34.86
CA LYS A 424 26.39 5.31 -36.32
C LYS A 424 26.65 3.98 -37.02
N LYS A 425 27.60 3.19 -36.52
CA LYS A 425 27.92 1.86 -37.06
C LYS A 425 26.75 0.88 -36.84
N GLN A 426 26.22 0.78 -35.63
CA GLN A 426 25.06 -0.08 -35.34
C GLN A 426 23.84 0.30 -36.18
N ARG A 427 23.61 1.61 -36.38
CA ARG A 427 22.54 2.10 -37.24
C ARG A 427 22.75 1.74 -38.71
N ALA A 428 23.99 1.80 -39.21
CA ALA A 428 24.33 1.39 -40.57
C ALA A 428 24.12 -0.12 -40.76
N ASP A 429 24.59 -0.94 -39.82
CA ASP A 429 24.43 -2.40 -39.83
C ASP A 429 22.94 -2.82 -39.74
N TYR A 430 22.14 -2.08 -38.98
CA TYR A 430 20.70 -2.31 -38.89
C TYR A 430 19.98 -1.95 -40.20
N LEU A 431 20.33 -0.82 -40.82
CA LEU A 431 19.72 -0.39 -42.07
C LEU A 431 20.11 -1.31 -43.25
N SER A 432 21.34 -1.82 -43.29
CA SER A 432 21.74 -2.78 -44.34
C SER A 432 20.97 -4.09 -44.24
N LYS A 433 20.72 -4.59 -43.01
CA LYS A 433 19.89 -5.78 -42.78
C LYS A 433 18.44 -5.57 -43.18
N MET A 434 17.90 -4.37 -42.97
CA MET A 434 16.53 -4.04 -43.41
C MET A 434 16.43 -3.95 -44.93
N GLU A 435 17.43 -3.39 -45.61
CA GLU A 435 17.49 -3.37 -47.08
C GLU A 435 17.60 -4.80 -47.66
N GLU A 436 18.35 -5.70 -47.01
CA GLU A 436 18.43 -7.12 -47.39
C GLU A 436 17.08 -7.86 -47.22
N GLU A 437 16.33 -7.58 -46.15
CA GLU A 437 15.00 -8.16 -45.92
C GLU A 437 13.93 -7.59 -46.87
N GLU A 438 14.01 -6.32 -47.26
CA GLU A 438 13.06 -5.69 -48.20
C GLU A 438 13.25 -6.21 -49.64
N VAL A 439 14.48 -6.60 -50.01
CA VAL A 439 14.79 -7.28 -51.29
C VAL A 439 14.25 -8.72 -51.33
N GLN A 440 14.17 -9.41 -50.18
CA GLN A 440 13.55 -10.74 -50.10
C GLN A 440 12.02 -10.72 -50.26
N TYR A 441 11.34 -9.65 -49.85
CA TYR A 441 9.88 -9.55 -49.98
C TYR A 441 9.39 -9.11 -51.37
N THR A 442 10.24 -8.47 -52.18
CA THR A 442 9.89 -8.04 -53.54
C THR A 442 10.15 -9.10 -54.62
N SER A 443 10.73 -10.25 -54.26
CA SER A 443 11.07 -11.33 -55.21
C SER A 443 10.11 -12.53 -55.21
N THR A 444 8.96 -12.46 -54.52
CA THR A 444 7.89 -13.47 -54.65
C THR A 444 7.01 -13.15 -55.87
N THR A 445 7.46 -13.59 -57.05
CA THR A 445 6.63 -13.59 -58.27
C THR A 445 5.57 -14.67 -58.15
N VAL A 446 4.30 -14.28 -58.31
CA VAL A 446 3.19 -15.20 -58.54
C VAL A 446 3.38 -15.86 -59.91
N ILE A 447 3.60 -17.18 -59.91
CA ILE A 447 3.18 -18.10 -60.97
C ILE A 447 2.45 -19.25 -60.30
#